data_AF-A0A2H0W231-F1
#
_entry.id   AF-A0A2H0W231-F1
#
_cell.length_a   1.000
_cell.length_b   1.000
_cell.length_c   1.000
_cell.angle_alpha   90.00
_cell.angle_beta   90.00
_cell.angle_gamma   90.00
#
_symmetry.space_group_name_H-M   'P 1'
#
loop_
_entity.id
_entity.type
_entity.pdbx_description
1 polymer ?
#
loop_
_entity_poly.entity_id
_entity_poly.type
_entity_poly.pdbx_seq_one_letter_code
_entity_poly.pdbx_strand_id
1 'polypeptide(L)'
;MGFWNAIDIFGLSAPMKVFTGKMSIKRALWKMSSLDYKQRKIVYDALVEKLGGGGVTRLELLDVARKLHMAHKISDIDRRALEHLIEEIKERSAPRKGETKDETEQEAYERKLERELENE
;
A
#
# COMPACT_ATOMS: atom_id res chain seq x y z
N MET A 1 16.38 -10.57 30.09
CA MET A 1 17.19 -10.31 28.88
C MET A 1 16.94 -11.45 27.91
N GLY A 2 16.45 -11.16 26.70
CA GLY A 2 16.32 -12.13 25.62
C GLY A 2 14.92 -12.62 25.24
N PHE A 3 13.88 -11.80 25.31
CA PHE A 3 12.65 -12.07 24.55
C PHE A 3 12.84 -11.51 23.15
N TRP A 4 13.39 -12.33 22.25
CA TRP A 4 13.28 -12.07 20.81
C TRP A 4 11.82 -12.29 20.44
N ASN A 5 11.09 -11.18 20.34
CA ASN A 5 9.73 -11.12 19.86
C ASN A 5 9.64 -11.85 18.51
N ALA A 6 8.69 -12.78 18.44
CA ALA A 6 8.29 -13.47 17.23
C ALA A 6 7.97 -12.43 16.15
N ILE A 7 8.86 -12.29 15.16
CA ILE A 7 8.52 -11.62 13.91
C ILE A 7 7.81 -12.67 13.06
N ASP A 8 6.49 -12.69 13.22
CA ASP A 8 5.50 -13.10 12.23
C ASP A 8 5.84 -14.33 11.37
N ILE A 9 5.87 -15.49 12.01
CA ILE A 9 5.61 -16.77 11.34
C ILE A 9 4.09 -17.01 11.41
N PHE A 10 3.28 -16.20 10.72
CA PHE A 10 1.91 -16.55 10.28
C PHE A 10 1.29 -15.38 9.51
N GLY A 11 1.50 -15.40 8.21
CA GLY A 11 0.77 -14.56 7.28
C GLY A 11 0.87 -15.16 5.90
N LEU A 12 0.00 -16.12 5.59
CA LEU A 12 -0.42 -16.43 4.21
C LEU A 12 -1.14 -15.21 3.60
N SER A 13 -0.51 -14.03 3.68
CA SER A 13 -1.00 -12.81 3.10
C SER A 13 -0.68 -12.92 1.62
N ALA A 14 -1.72 -13.23 0.83
CA ALA A 14 -1.64 -13.17 -0.62
C ALA A 14 -0.85 -11.92 -1.03
N PRO A 15 0.09 -12.02 -1.99
CA PRO A 15 0.97 -10.91 -2.32
C PRO A 15 0.13 -9.66 -2.56
N MET A 16 0.35 -8.63 -1.74
CA MET A 16 -0.53 -7.47 -1.68
C MET A 16 -0.64 -6.86 -3.08
N LYS A 17 -1.85 -6.92 -3.64
CA LYS A 17 -2.13 -6.42 -4.97
C LYS A 17 -2.17 -4.91 -4.89
N VAL A 18 -1.24 -4.27 -5.59
CA VAL A 18 -1.18 -2.81 -5.72
C VAL A 18 -2.27 -2.33 -6.67
N PHE A 19 -2.54 -3.10 -7.72
CA PHE A 19 -3.61 -2.82 -8.67
C PHE A 19 -4.53 -4.02 -8.84
N THR A 20 -5.83 -3.79 -8.70
CA THR A 20 -6.87 -4.81 -8.89
C THR A 20 -7.54 -4.74 -10.27
N GLY A 21 -7.36 -3.63 -11.01
CA GLY A 21 -8.01 -3.44 -12.31
C GLY A 21 -7.33 -2.41 -13.22
N LYS A 22 -7.64 -2.50 -14.53
CA LYS A 22 -7.10 -1.60 -15.57
C LYS A 22 -7.39 -0.12 -15.28
N MET A 23 -8.59 0.18 -14.76
CA MET A 23 -8.98 1.55 -14.39
C MET A 23 -8.11 2.12 -13.28
N SER A 24 -7.73 1.30 -12.28
CA SER A 24 -6.87 1.71 -11.17
C SER A 24 -5.46 2.06 -11.66
N ILE A 25 -4.90 1.24 -12.56
CA ILE A 25 -3.62 1.50 -13.21
C ILE A 25 -3.68 2.82 -13.98
N LYS A 26 -4.70 2.98 -14.84
CA LYS A 26 -4.86 4.20 -15.64
C LYS A 26 -4.93 5.45 -14.75
N ARG A 27 -5.73 5.42 -13.68
CA ARG A 27 -5.85 6.54 -12.74
C ARG A 27 -4.54 6.86 -12.03
N ALA A 28 -3.79 5.84 -11.61
CA ALA A 28 -2.49 6.03 -10.98
C ALA A 28 -1.50 6.70 -11.95
N LEU A 29 -1.36 6.18 -13.17
CA LEU A 29 -0.45 6.73 -14.18
C LEU A 29 -0.82 8.15 -14.60
N TRP A 30 -2.11 8.48 -14.63
CA TRP A 30 -2.58 9.84 -14.95
C TRP A 30 -2.25 10.88 -13.87
N LYS A 31 -2.07 10.45 -12.62
CA LYS A 31 -1.63 11.35 -11.53
C LYS A 31 -0.12 11.62 -11.58
N MET A 32 0.64 10.81 -12.30
CA MET A 32 2.09 10.96 -12.39
C MET A 32 2.43 12.01 -13.44
N SER A 33 2.79 13.20 -12.97
CA SER A 33 3.24 14.30 -13.84
C SER A 33 4.60 14.05 -14.47
N SER A 34 5.41 13.13 -13.93
CA SER A 34 6.75 12.83 -14.47
C SER A 34 6.69 12.04 -15.79
N LEU A 35 5.64 11.23 -15.98
CA LEU A 35 5.47 10.41 -17.18
C LEU A 35 4.77 11.19 -18.28
N ASP A 36 5.37 11.24 -19.46
CA ASP A 36 4.76 11.72 -20.70
C ASP A 36 3.66 10.78 -21.20
N TYR A 37 2.78 11.26 -22.08
CA TYR A 37 1.68 10.47 -22.66
C TYR A 37 2.15 9.14 -23.27
N LYS A 38 3.27 9.15 -24.00
CA LYS A 38 3.87 7.93 -24.59
C LYS A 38 4.36 6.97 -23.52
N GLN A 39 5.02 7.48 -22.49
CA GLN A 39 5.54 6.67 -21.38
C GLN A 39 4.41 6.08 -20.55
N ARG A 40 3.37 6.86 -20.24
CA ARG A 40 2.14 6.38 -19.57
C ARG A 40 1.51 5.22 -20.33
N LYS A 41 1.45 5.30 -21.66
CA LYS A 41 0.93 4.20 -22.48
C LYS A 41 1.79 2.94 -22.37
N ILE A 42 3.12 3.08 -22.48
CA ILE A 42 4.06 1.95 -22.37
C ILE A 42 3.95 1.28 -21.00
N VAL A 43 3.94 2.07 -19.92
CA VAL A 43 3.79 1.55 -18.56
C VAL A 43 2.42 0.90 -18.37
N TYR A 44 1.36 1.51 -18.88
CA TYR A 44 0.01 0.95 -18.83
C TYR A 44 -0.07 -0.40 -19.53
N ASP A 45 0.43 -0.51 -20.77
CA ASP A 45 0.40 -1.75 -21.55
C ASP A 45 1.15 -2.87 -20.81
N ALA A 46 2.36 -2.59 -20.31
CA ALA A 46 3.15 -3.56 -19.54
C ALA A 46 2.47 -4.01 -18.23
N LEU A 47 1.76 -3.12 -17.54
CA LEU A 47 1.02 -3.46 -16.32
C LEU A 47 -0.29 -4.20 -16.63
N VAL A 48 -0.93 -3.92 -17.76
CA VAL A 48 -2.13 -4.63 -18.21
C VAL A 48 -1.81 -6.08 -18.57
N GLU A 49 -0.64 -6.35 -19.16
CA GLU A 49 -0.17 -7.73 -19.40
C GLU A 49 -0.05 -8.52 -18.09
N LYS A 50 0.44 -7.89 -17.02
CA LYS A 50 0.53 -8.50 -15.69
C LYS A 50 -0.82 -8.69 -15.01
N LEU A 51 -1.79 -7.83 -15.32
CA LEU A 51 -3.13 -7.89 -14.73
C LEU A 51 -3.91 -9.17 -15.09
N GLY A 52 -3.50 -9.91 -16.13
CA GLY A 52 -4.10 -11.19 -16.52
C GLY A 52 -4.16 -12.25 -15.40
N GLY A 53 -3.36 -12.11 -14.35
CA GLY A 53 -3.37 -12.96 -13.14
C GLY A 53 -4.34 -12.52 -12.03
N GLY A 54 -5.25 -11.57 -12.30
CA GLY A 54 -6.21 -11.05 -11.31
C GLY A 54 -5.68 -9.91 -10.43
N GLY A 55 -4.65 -9.20 -10.89
CA GLY A 55 -4.09 -8.00 -10.28
C GLY A 55 -2.58 -7.88 -10.50
N VAL A 56 -2.02 -6.70 -10.21
CA VAL A 56 -0.58 -6.45 -10.22
C VAL A 56 -0.08 -6.32 -8.80
N THR A 57 0.89 -7.13 -8.45
CA THR A 57 1.56 -7.10 -7.15
C THR A 57 2.69 -6.06 -7.12
N ARG A 58 3.16 -5.71 -5.92
CA ARG A 58 4.30 -4.80 -5.75
C ARG A 58 5.53 -5.26 -6.52
N LEU A 59 5.85 -6.55 -6.43
CA LEU A 59 7.03 -7.13 -7.08
C LEU A 59 6.93 -7.03 -8.60
N GLU A 60 5.74 -7.27 -9.17
CA GLU A 60 5.52 -7.15 -10.61
C GLU A 60 5.62 -5.70 -11.10
N LEU A 61 5.13 -4.75 -10.31
CA LEU A 61 5.28 -3.34 -10.66
C LEU A 61 6.74 -2.90 -10.64
N LEU A 62 7.50 -3.32 -9.63
CA LEU A 62 8.94 -3.04 -9.53
C LEU A 62 9.71 -3.69 -10.69
N ASP A 63 9.38 -4.93 -11.03
CA ASP A 63 9.95 -5.63 -12.19
C ASP A 63 9.67 -4.89 -13.50
N VAL A 64 8.42 -4.45 -13.71
CA VAL A 64 8.04 -3.64 -14.88
C VAL A 64 8.78 -2.32 -14.91
N ALA A 65 8.82 -1.57 -13.81
CA ALA A 65 9.54 -0.30 -13.73
C ALA A 65 11.03 -0.48 -14.03
N ARG A 66 11.66 -1.53 -13.49
CA ARG A 66 13.06 -1.86 -13.76
C ARG A 66 13.28 -2.21 -15.22
N LYS A 67 12.45 -3.05 -15.82
CA LYS A 67 12.55 -3.44 -17.24
C LYS A 67 12.39 -2.24 -18.17
N LEU A 68 11.42 -1.36 -17.91
CA LEU A 68 11.20 -0.16 -18.70
C LEU A 68 12.36 0.84 -18.57
N HIS A 69 12.96 0.93 -17.39
CA HIS A 69 14.15 1.76 -17.18
C HIS A 69 15.38 1.20 -17.91
N MET A 70 15.64 -0.11 -17.80
CA MET A 70 16.74 -0.77 -18.53
C MET A 70 16.56 -0.70 -20.05
N ALA A 71 15.31 -0.67 -20.54
CA ALA A 71 14.99 -0.47 -21.94
C ALA A 71 15.00 1.01 -22.38
N HIS A 72 15.44 1.94 -21.52
CA HIS A 72 15.43 3.40 -21.74
C HIS A 72 14.05 3.96 -22.16
N LYS A 73 12.96 3.32 -21.74
CA LYS A 73 11.58 3.77 -22.03
C LYS A 73 11.08 4.78 -21.00
N ILE A 74 11.63 4.74 -19.78
CA ILE A 74 11.33 5.68 -18.70
C ILE A 74 12.62 6.14 -18.03
N SER A 75 12.61 7.34 -17.44
CA SER A 75 13.77 7.90 -16.74
C SER A 75 13.96 7.27 -15.36
N ASP A 76 15.11 7.52 -14.72
CA ASP A 76 15.32 7.11 -13.31
C ASP A 76 14.33 7.82 -12.37
N ILE A 77 13.94 9.06 -12.70
CA ILE A 77 12.93 9.85 -11.97
C ILE A 77 11.57 9.15 -12.04
N ASP A 78 11.19 8.69 -13.23
CA ASP A 78 9.93 7.96 -13.44
C ASP A 78 9.90 6.64 -12.68
N ARG A 79 11.03 5.92 -12.66
CA ARG A 79 11.18 4.68 -11.88
C ARG A 79 10.92 4.96 -10.40
N ARG A 80 11.58 5.97 -9.83
CA ARG A 80 11.40 6.35 -8.42
C ARG A 80 9.98 6.84 -8.12
N ALA A 81 9.36 7.56 -9.05
CA ALA A 81 7.98 7.99 -8.91
C ALA A 81 7.02 6.79 -8.87
N LEU A 82 7.26 5.75 -9.68
CA LEU A 82 6.48 4.50 -9.65
C LEU A 82 6.68 3.73 -8.34
N GLU A 83 7.90 3.73 -7.80
CA GLU A 83 8.22 3.15 -6.48
C GLU A 83 7.48 3.88 -5.36
N HIS A 84 7.46 5.21 -5.36
CA HIS A 84 6.72 6.03 -4.38
C HIS A 84 5.21 5.76 -4.42
N LEU A 85 4.65 5.53 -5.60
CA LEU A 85 3.23 5.25 -5.76
C LEU A 85 2.80 3.95 -5.07
N ILE A 86 3.72 2.98 -4.93
CA ILE A 86 3.47 1.76 -4.15
C ILE A 86 3.32 2.08 -2.67
N GLU A 87 4.21 2.92 -2.12
CA GLU A 87 4.18 3.27 -0.71
C GLU A 87 2.92 4.08 -0.37
N GLU A 88 2.49 5.01 -1.24
CA GLU A 88 1.21 5.73 -1.08
C GLU A 88 -0.01 4.79 -1.08
N ILE A 89 -0.01 3.76 -1.94
CA ILE A 89 -1.09 2.77 -1.97
C ILE A 89 -1.10 1.94 -0.69
N LYS A 90 0.08 1.59 -0.17
CA LYS A 90 0.21 0.87 1.10
C LYS A 90 -0.34 1.68 2.27
N GLU A 91 -0.07 2.99 2.33
CA GLU A 91 -0.63 3.88 3.36
C GLU A 91 -2.15 4.02 3.28
N ARG A 92 -2.73 4.02 2.08
CA ARG A 92 -4.18 4.02 1.88
C ARG A 92 -4.86 2.69 2.23
N SER A 93 -4.13 1.59 2.10
CA SER A 93 -4.62 0.23 2.32
C SER A 93 -4.37 -0.27 3.75
N ALA A 94 -3.42 0.35 4.46
CA ALA A 94 -3.22 0.13 5.87
C ALA A 94 -4.45 0.69 6.61
N PRO A 95 -5.07 -0.07 7.54
CA PRO A 95 -5.99 0.54 8.48
C PRO A 95 -5.20 1.66 9.18
N ARG A 96 -5.76 2.87 9.20
CA ARG A 96 -5.17 4.00 9.93
C ARG A 96 -4.85 3.50 11.34
N LYS A 97 -3.57 3.36 11.64
CA LYS A 97 -3.08 3.03 12.97
C LYS A 97 -3.32 4.28 13.81
N GLY A 98 -4.52 4.39 14.39
CA GLY A 98 -4.93 5.61 15.11
C GLY A 98 -6.41 5.81 15.38
N GLU A 99 -7.28 4.79 15.27
CA GLU A 99 -8.58 4.81 15.95
C GLU A 99 -8.68 3.55 16.81
N THR A 100 -7.90 3.53 17.90
CA THR A 100 -8.20 2.73 19.09
C THR A 100 -9.54 3.20 19.62
N LYS A 101 -10.63 2.51 19.24
CA LYS A 101 -11.93 2.65 19.90
C LYS A 101 -11.92 2.13 21.35
N ASP A 102 -10.83 1.50 21.80
CA ASP A 102 -10.71 0.92 23.13
C ASP A 102 -10.46 1.93 24.26
N GLU A 103 -9.76 3.04 23.99
CA GLU A 103 -9.36 3.97 25.06
C GLU A 103 -10.58 4.72 25.65
N THR A 104 -11.62 4.96 24.85
CA THR A 104 -12.84 5.64 25.33
C THR A 104 -13.75 4.72 26.14
N GLU A 105 -13.74 3.41 25.88
CA GLU A 105 -14.52 2.44 26.66
C GLU A 105 -13.82 2.12 27.99
N GLN A 106 -12.49 2.05 28.01
CA GLN A 106 -11.72 1.89 29.25
C GLN A 106 -11.81 3.12 30.16
N GLU A 107 -11.65 4.34 29.64
CA GLU A 107 -11.85 5.56 30.44
C GLU A 107 -13.30 5.69 30.95
N ALA A 108 -14.30 5.24 30.16
CA ALA A 108 -15.69 5.27 30.58
C ALA A 108 -16.01 4.21 31.65
N TYR A 109 -15.33 3.07 31.63
CA TYR A 109 -15.44 2.04 32.66
C TYR A 109 -14.76 2.47 33.96
N GLU A 110 -13.55 3.02 33.87
CA GLU A 110 -12.82 3.54 35.04
C GLU A 110 -13.57 4.70 35.71
N ARG A 111 -14.11 5.64 34.94
CA ARG A 111 -14.96 6.72 35.49
C ARG A 111 -16.27 6.24 36.11
N LYS A 112 -16.84 5.13 35.63
CA LYS A 112 -18.02 4.53 36.26
C LYS A 112 -17.65 3.85 37.58
N LEU A 113 -16.54 3.12 37.60
CA LEU A 113 -16.05 2.41 38.78
C LEU A 113 -15.69 3.39 39.91
N GLU A 114 -15.06 4.52 39.62
CA GLU A 114 -14.77 5.56 40.61
C GLU A 114 -16.05 6.15 41.24
N ARG A 115 -17.12 6.33 40.46
CA ARG A 115 -18.41 6.84 40.98
C ARG A 115 -19.16 5.83 41.84
N GLU A 116 -18.97 4.54 41.61
CA GLU A 116 -19.55 3.49 42.46
C GLU A 116 -18.81 3.38 43.79
N LEU A 117 -17.48 3.57 43.80
CA LEU A 117 -16.67 3.53 45.03
C LEU A 117 -16.83 4.78 45.92
N GLU A 118 -17.25 5.93 45.37
CA GLU A 118 -17.46 7.17 46.14
C GLU A 118 -18.86 7.24 46.81
N ASN A 119 -19.78 6.33 46.46
CA ASN A 119 -21.15 6.29 47.00
C ASN A 119 -21.40 5.16 48.01
N GLU A 120 -20.35 4.47 48.45
CA GLU A 120 -20.36 3.48 49.55
C GLU A 120 -19.63 4.03 50.79
#